data_AF-A0A1J5RIK5-F1
#
_entry.id   AF-A0A1J5RIK5-F1
#
_cell.length_a   1.000
_cell.length_b   1.000
_cell.length_c   1.000
_cell.angle_alpha   90.00
_cell.angle_beta   90.00
_cell.angle_gamma   90.00
#
_symmetry.space_group_name_H-M   'P 1'
#
loop_
_entity.id
_entity.type
_entity.pdbx_description
1 polymer ?
#
loop_
_entity_poly.entity_id
_entity_poly.type
_entity_poly.pdbx_seq_one_letter_code
_entity_poly.pdbx_strand_id
1 'polypeptide(L)'
;MKRLYIFIGKHFPEFCALTAFAVILSSGSYLSWNYDPVWLNRAGTLIEIIGVLLAASRFHEWIRQKASNEEEQIFQTALTRIEAKAGEAISEEERSKLRATFNELLYDQLNAVCEPHKRRIKLWEIYLVICGAFLSGFGDYIVALLKSYGT
;
A
#
# COMPACT_ATOMS: atom_id res chain seq x y z
N MET A 1 -8.02 24.07 9.40
CA MET A 1 -8.20 22.77 10.11
C MET A 1 -8.51 21.60 9.17
N LYS A 2 -9.51 21.63 8.27
CA LYS A 2 -9.79 20.53 7.32
C LYS A 2 -8.59 20.05 6.48
N ARG A 3 -7.76 20.98 5.97
CA ARG A 3 -6.55 20.64 5.19
C ARG A 3 -5.48 19.88 6.01
N LEU A 4 -5.32 20.24 7.29
CA LEU A 4 -4.38 19.58 8.19
C LEU A 4 -4.83 18.16 8.54
N TYR A 5 -6.14 17.97 8.73
CA TYR A 5 -6.73 16.66 9.03
C TYR A 5 -6.64 15.69 7.84
N ILE A 6 -6.82 16.20 6.62
CA ILE A 6 -6.64 15.42 5.38
C ILE A 6 -5.16 15.08 5.17
N PHE A 7 -4.25 16.01 5.45
CA PHE A 7 -2.80 15.77 5.36
C PHE A 7 -2.33 14.73 6.38
N ILE A 8 -2.72 14.90 7.65
CA ILE A 8 -2.39 13.94 8.72
C ILE A 8 -3.02 12.59 8.40
N GLY A 9 -4.30 12.53 8.02
CA GLY A 9 -4.95 11.26 7.69
C GLY A 9 -4.30 10.50 6.54
N LYS A 10 -3.82 11.21 5.51
CA LYS A 10 -3.11 10.60 4.38
C LYS A 10 -1.72 10.08 4.76
N HIS A 11 -0.99 10.84 5.56
CA HIS A 11 0.40 10.53 5.93
C HIS A 11 0.56 9.80 7.27
N PHE A 12 -0.54 9.55 7.98
CA PHE A 12 -0.54 8.91 9.31
C PHE A 12 0.18 7.55 9.33
N PRO A 13 -0.02 6.64 8.34
CA PRO A 13 0.69 5.36 8.33
C PRO A 13 2.21 5.54 8.24
N GLU A 14 2.68 6.58 7.56
CA GLU A 14 4.12 6.87 7.39
C GLU A 14 4.71 7.46 8.67
N PHE A 15 3.98 8.35 9.35
CA PHE A 15 4.37 8.83 10.68
C PHE A 15 4.42 7.70 11.70
N CYS A 16 3.44 6.79 11.71
CA CYS A 16 3.45 5.61 12.56
C CYS A 16 4.64 4.69 12.23
N ALA A 17 4.91 4.43 10.95
CA ALA A 17 6.04 3.60 10.53
C ALA A 17 7.39 4.22 10.91
N LEU A 18 7.57 5.53 10.73
CA LEU A 18 8.78 6.26 11.12
C LEU A 18 8.99 6.25 12.63
N THR A 19 7.92 6.44 13.40
CA THR A 19 7.97 6.42 14.86
C THR A 19 8.32 5.01 15.35
N ALA A 20 7.66 3.99 14.80
CA ALA A 20 7.95 2.59 15.12
C ALA A 20 9.40 2.22 14.76
N PHE A 21 9.88 2.63 13.59
CA PHE A 21 11.27 2.48 13.18
C PHE A 21 12.23 3.10 14.19
N ALA A 22 12.01 4.36 14.57
CA ALA A 22 12.89 5.07 15.51
C ALA A 22 12.92 4.40 16.88
N VAL A 23 11.76 3.96 17.39
CA VAL A 23 11.65 3.24 18.66
C VAL A 23 12.37 1.90 18.57
N ILE A 24 12.09 1.08 17.55
CA ILE A 24 12.71 -0.24 17.38
C ILE A 24 14.22 -0.13 17.23
N LEU A 25 14.71 0.82 16.43
CA LEU A 25 16.14 1.04 16.24
C LEU A 25 16.81 1.48 17.55
N SER A 26 16.20 2.41 18.28
CA SER A 26 16.76 2.92 19.54
C SER A 26 16.77 1.82 20.61
N SER A 27 15.65 1.12 20.79
CA SER A 27 15.51 0.02 21.74
C SER A 27 16.42 -1.15 21.38
N GLY A 28 16.49 -1.53 20.09
CA GLY A 28 17.36 -2.59 19.59
C GLY A 28 18.84 -2.29 19.80
N SER A 29 19.26 -1.05 19.50
CA SER A 29 20.64 -0.59 19.74
C SER A 29 20.97 -0.58 21.22
N TYR A 30 20.06 -0.07 22.06
CA TYR A 30 20.24 -0.07 23.52
C TYR A 30 20.36 -1.50 24.07
N LEU A 31 19.45 -2.40 23.69
CA LEU A 31 19.48 -3.78 24.15
C LEU A 31 20.71 -4.54 23.63
N SER A 32 21.12 -4.27 22.39
CA SER A 32 22.34 -4.83 21.81
C SER A 32 23.60 -4.39 22.56
N TRP A 33 23.62 -3.15 23.04
CA TRP A 33 24.77 -2.60 23.76
C TRP A 33 24.87 -3.12 25.20
N ASN A 34 23.73 -3.34 25.87
CA ASN A 34 23.70 -3.69 27.30
C ASN A 34 23.52 -5.19 27.58
N TYR A 35 23.05 -5.99 26.61
CA TYR A 35 22.74 -7.40 26.81
C TYR A 35 23.43 -8.30 25.78
N ASP A 36 22.86 -8.41 24.58
CA ASP A 36 23.30 -9.35 23.55
C ASP A 36 23.14 -8.75 22.14
N PRO A 37 24.17 -8.82 21.28
CA PRO A 37 24.10 -8.39 19.87
C PRO A 37 22.90 -8.94 19.08
N VAL A 38 22.32 -10.08 19.47
CA VAL A 38 21.12 -10.66 18.85
C VAL A 38 19.94 -9.68 18.82
N TRP A 39 19.84 -8.74 19.76
CA TRP A 39 18.78 -7.73 19.78
C TRP A 39 18.82 -6.78 18.57
N LEU A 40 20.00 -6.53 18.00
CA LEU A 40 20.12 -5.71 16.80
C LEU A 40 19.56 -6.44 15.56
N ASN A 41 19.79 -7.76 15.46
CA ASN A 41 19.21 -8.60 14.40
C ASN A 41 17.67 -8.64 14.49
N ARG A 42 17.13 -8.78 15.70
CA ARG A 42 15.68 -8.73 15.96
C ARG A 42 15.07 -7.38 15.59
N ALA A 43 15.75 -6.29 15.92
CA ALA A 43 15.32 -4.94 15.55
C ALA A 43 15.34 -4.74 14.03
N GLY A 44 16.39 -5.18 13.33
CA GLY A 44 16.47 -5.15 11.87
C GLY A 44 15.33 -5.92 11.21
N THR A 45 15.02 -7.11 11.71
CA THR A 45 13.89 -7.93 11.24
C THR A 45 12.54 -7.21 11.36
N LEU A 46 12.27 -6.57 12.51
CA LEU A 46 11.03 -5.81 12.70
C LEU A 46 10.95 -4.60 11.76
N ILE A 47 12.06 -3.93 11.52
CA ILE A 47 12.17 -2.82 10.57
C ILE A 47 11.85 -3.28 9.15
N GLU A 48 12.40 -4.42 8.72
CA GLU A 48 12.13 -5.02 7.41
C GLU A 48 10.63 -5.32 7.24
N ILE A 49 10.01 -5.94 8.24
CA ILE A 49 8.56 -6.24 8.22
C ILE A 49 7.73 -4.96 8.07
N ILE A 50 8.06 -3.90 8.82
CA ILE A 50 7.37 -2.60 8.71
C ILE A 50 7.56 -2.02 7.30
N GLY A 51 8.77 -2.09 6.75
CA GLY A 51 9.08 -1.61 5.40
C GLY A 51 8.26 -2.33 4.32
N VAL A 52 8.15 -3.65 4.40
CA VAL A 52 7.35 -4.46 3.47
C VAL A 52 5.87 -4.12 3.55
N LEU A 53 5.32 -3.97 4.77
CA LEU A 53 3.92 -3.59 4.97
C LEU A 53 3.61 -2.19 4.43
N LEU A 54 4.53 -1.24 4.63
CA LEU A 54 4.39 0.12 4.10
C LEU A 54 4.51 0.16 2.57
N ALA A 55 5.41 -0.62 1.98
CA ALA A 55 5.53 -0.73 0.53
C ALA A 55 4.26 -1.34 -0.10
N ALA A 56 3.70 -2.38 0.53
CA ALA A 56 2.47 -3.04 0.09
C ALA A 56 1.25 -2.10 0.13
N SER A 57 1.16 -1.23 1.16
CA SER A 57 0.06 -0.27 1.26
C SER A 57 0.15 0.81 0.16
N ARG A 58 1.36 1.31 -0.15
CA ARG A 58 1.58 2.34 -1.19
C ARG A 58 1.36 1.84 -2.61
N PHE A 59 1.58 0.56 -2.84
CA PHE A 59 1.34 -0.06 -4.15
C PHE A 59 -0.12 0.15 -4.62
N HIS A 60 -1.07 0.17 -3.67
CA HIS A 60 -2.50 0.40 -3.97
C HIS A 60 -2.80 1.85 -4.37
N GLU A 61 -2.17 2.83 -3.71
CA GLU A 61 -2.28 4.23 -4.11
C GLU A 61 -1.65 4.48 -5.48
N TRP A 62 -0.53 3.84 -5.78
CA TRP A 62 0.16 3.98 -7.06
C TRP A 62 -0.69 3.49 -8.24
N ILE A 63 -1.35 2.32 -8.12
CA ILE A 63 -2.27 1.83 -9.15
C ILE A 63 -3.40 2.83 -9.38
N ARG A 64 -3.99 3.36 -8.31
CA ARG A 64 -5.09 4.31 -8.40
C ARG A 64 -4.69 5.62 -9.08
N GLN A 65 -3.50 6.14 -8.77
CA GLN A 65 -2.95 7.33 -9.44
C GLN A 65 -2.64 7.08 -10.92
N LYS A 66 -2.13 5.90 -11.26
CA LYS A 66 -1.81 5.57 -12.64
C LYS A 66 -3.07 5.47 -13.50
N ALA A 67 -4.13 4.88 -12.94
CA ALA A 67 -5.46 4.84 -13.56
C ALA A 67 -6.07 6.24 -13.79
N SER A 68 -5.98 7.14 -12.80
CA SER A 68 -6.51 8.51 -12.95
C SER A 68 -5.75 9.35 -13.96
N ASN A 69 -4.46 9.06 -14.20
CA ASN A 69 -3.67 9.80 -15.18
C ASN A 69 -4.02 9.40 -16.62
N GLU A 70 -4.52 8.19 -16.84
CA GLU A 70 -4.97 7.71 -18.15
C GLU A 70 -6.47 8.01 -18.40
N GLU A 71 -7.26 8.22 -17.34
CA GLU A 71 -8.69 8.53 -17.38
C GLU A 71 -9.04 9.70 -18.31
N GLU A 72 -8.33 10.83 -18.20
CA GLU A 72 -8.59 12.01 -19.04
C GLU A 72 -8.30 11.70 -20.52
N GLN A 73 -7.24 10.96 -20.81
CA GLN A 73 -6.85 10.64 -22.18
C GLN A 73 -7.85 9.67 -22.83
N ILE A 74 -8.34 8.70 -22.07
CA ILE A 74 -9.38 7.75 -22.53
C ILE A 74 -10.71 8.49 -22.72
N PHE A 75 -11.08 9.39 -21.79
CA PHE A 75 -12.30 10.18 -21.91
C PHE A 75 -12.31 11.04 -23.17
N GLN A 76 -11.23 11.80 -23.42
CA GLN A 76 -11.14 12.63 -24.62
C GLN A 76 -11.18 11.79 -25.90
N THR A 77 -10.51 10.63 -25.92
CA THR A 77 -10.54 9.72 -27.08
C THR A 77 -11.94 9.17 -27.34
N ALA A 78 -12.69 8.82 -26.28
CA ALA A 78 -14.07 8.35 -26.39
C ALA A 78 -15.00 9.48 -26.88
N LEU A 79 -14.82 10.69 -26.34
CA LEU A 79 -15.59 11.87 -26.73
C LEU A 79 -15.41 12.19 -28.21
N THR A 80 -14.16 12.25 -28.69
CA THR A 80 -13.85 12.52 -30.11
C THR A 80 -14.47 11.45 -31.03
N ARG A 81 -14.54 10.18 -30.60
CA ARG A 81 -15.20 9.13 -31.38
C ARG A 81 -16.72 9.27 -31.42
N ILE A 82 -17.34 9.76 -30.35
CA ILE A 82 -18.78 10.01 -30.30
C ILE A 82 -19.11 11.22 -31.17
N GLU A 83 -18.38 12.31 -31.06
CA GLU A 83 -18.52 13.51 -31.90
C GLU A 83 -18.32 13.18 -33.38
N ALA A 84 -17.31 12.38 -33.72
CA ALA A 84 -17.07 11.94 -35.10
C ALA A 84 -18.21 11.08 -35.68
N LYS A 85 -18.95 10.36 -34.83
CA LYS A 85 -20.12 9.55 -35.25
C LYS A 85 -21.41 10.35 -35.31
N ALA A 86 -21.59 11.29 -34.39
CA ALA A 86 -22.75 12.16 -34.33
C ALA A 86 -22.72 13.25 -35.41
N GLY A 87 -21.53 13.62 -35.88
CA GLY A 87 -21.33 14.68 -36.87
C GLY A 87 -21.47 16.09 -36.31
N GLU A 88 -21.78 16.22 -35.01
CA GLU A 88 -21.98 17.47 -34.30
C GLU A 88 -21.20 17.45 -32.97
N ALA A 89 -20.76 18.64 -32.55
CA ALA A 89 -20.09 18.80 -31.26
C ALA A 89 -21.11 18.67 -30.12
N ILE A 90 -20.77 17.88 -29.11
CA ILE A 90 -21.63 17.65 -27.96
C ILE A 90 -21.72 18.93 -27.14
N SER A 91 -22.90 19.27 -26.62
CA SER A 91 -23.07 20.43 -25.77
C SER A 91 -22.27 20.27 -24.47
N GLU A 92 -21.79 21.38 -23.88
CA GLU A 92 -20.95 21.30 -22.67
C GLU A 92 -21.71 20.73 -21.46
N GLU A 93 -23.04 20.87 -21.45
CA GLU A 93 -23.91 20.28 -20.44
C GLU A 93 -24.01 18.76 -20.57
N GLU A 94 -24.13 18.23 -21.79
CA GLU A 94 -24.08 16.79 -22.07
C GLU A 94 -22.69 16.21 -21.84
N ARG A 95 -21.63 16.96 -22.19
CA ARG A 95 -20.25 16.58 -21.93
C ARG A 95 -20.00 16.38 -20.44
N SER A 96 -20.54 17.25 -19.59
CA SER A 96 -20.44 17.12 -18.13
C SER A 96 -21.14 15.86 -17.60
N LYS A 97 -22.32 15.52 -18.14
CA LYS A 97 -23.07 14.31 -17.78
C LYS A 97 -22.36 13.04 -18.25
N LEU A 98 -21.90 13.04 -19.50
CA LEU A 98 -21.08 11.97 -20.08
C LEU A 98 -19.82 11.72 -19.25
N ARG A 99 -19.16 12.78 -18.77
CA ARG A 99 -18.01 12.67 -17.90
C ARG A 99 -18.35 12.03 -16.56
N ALA A 100 -19.44 12.45 -15.92
CA ALA A 100 -19.88 11.85 -14.67
C ALA A 100 -20.17 10.34 -14.81
N THR A 101 -20.92 9.97 -15.85
CA THR A 101 -21.25 8.56 -16.13
C THR A 101 -20.04 7.74 -16.56
N PHE A 102 -19.15 8.33 -17.37
CA PHE A 102 -17.89 7.69 -17.78
C PHE A 102 -17.01 7.42 -16.58
N ASN A 103 -16.85 8.40 -15.69
CA ASN A 103 -16.06 8.25 -14.48
C ASN A 103 -16.63 7.14 -13.60
N GLU A 104 -17.94 7.11 -13.37
CA GLU A 104 -18.60 6.07 -12.57
C GLU A 104 -18.37 4.66 -13.14
N LEU A 105 -18.59 4.47 -14.45
CA LEU A 105 -18.34 3.19 -15.12
C LEU A 105 -16.86 2.79 -15.14
N LEU A 106 -15.96 3.76 -15.35
CA LEU A 106 -14.53 3.52 -15.38
C LEU A 106 -14.03 3.15 -13.99
N TYR A 107 -14.52 3.80 -12.92
CA TYR A 107 -14.22 3.43 -11.54
C TYR A 107 -14.70 2.03 -11.21
N ASP A 108 -15.91 1.66 -11.63
CA ASP A 108 -16.44 0.32 -11.38
C ASP A 108 -15.67 -0.76 -12.16
N GLN A 109 -15.29 -0.50 -13.41
CA GLN A 109 -14.47 -1.43 -14.17
C GLN A 109 -13.04 -1.51 -13.67
N LEU A 110 -12.43 -0.39 -13.28
CA LEU A 110 -11.12 -0.38 -12.62
C LEU A 110 -11.16 -1.16 -11.33
N ASN A 111 -12.19 -0.98 -10.50
CA ASN A 111 -12.35 -1.78 -9.30
C ASN A 111 -12.56 -3.25 -9.67
N ALA A 112 -13.42 -3.60 -10.62
CA ALA A 112 -13.65 -5.00 -11.02
C ALA A 112 -12.40 -5.70 -11.61
N VAL A 113 -11.55 -4.98 -12.34
CA VAL A 113 -10.28 -5.50 -12.88
C VAL A 113 -9.20 -5.51 -11.81
N CYS A 114 -9.15 -4.48 -10.96
CA CYS A 114 -8.16 -4.40 -9.90
C CYS A 114 -8.51 -5.28 -8.70
N GLU A 115 -9.76 -5.61 -8.37
CA GLU A 115 -10.15 -6.42 -7.20
C GLU A 115 -9.48 -7.81 -7.22
N PRO A 116 -9.55 -8.57 -8.34
CA PRO A 116 -8.90 -9.87 -8.46
C PRO A 116 -7.38 -9.76 -8.36
N HIS A 117 -6.79 -8.71 -8.96
CA HIS A 117 -5.34 -8.46 -8.93
C HIS A 117 -4.85 -7.83 -7.62
N LYS A 118 -5.69 -7.09 -6.89
CA LYS A 118 -5.49 -6.57 -5.53
C LYS A 118 -5.39 -7.74 -4.55
N ARG A 119 -6.31 -8.71 -4.66
CA ARG A 119 -6.25 -9.95 -3.87
C ARG A 119 -5.04 -10.81 -4.22
N ARG A 120 -4.59 -10.77 -5.47
CA ARG A 120 -3.51 -11.60 -5.98
C ARG A 120 -2.13 -10.96 -6.03
N ILE A 121 -1.95 -9.66 -5.82
CA ILE A 121 -0.61 -9.14 -5.48
C ILE A 121 -0.35 -9.61 -4.07
N LYS A 122 0.57 -10.55 -4.03
CA LYS A 122 0.31 -11.84 -3.42
C LYS A 122 0.38 -11.66 -1.92
N LEU A 123 -0.77 -11.59 -1.26
CA LEU A 123 -0.85 -11.70 0.21
C LEU A 123 0.05 -12.83 0.70
N TRP A 124 0.14 -13.92 -0.05
CA TRP A 124 1.08 -15.02 0.22
C TRP A 124 2.56 -14.65 0.06
N GLU A 125 2.99 -13.82 -0.90
CA GLU A 125 4.37 -13.33 -0.96
C GLU A 125 4.68 -12.40 0.20
N ILE A 126 3.74 -11.52 0.56
CA ILE A 126 3.88 -10.66 1.74
C ILE A 126 3.99 -11.53 3.00
N TYR A 127 3.14 -12.55 3.15
CA TYR A 127 3.24 -13.50 4.27
C TYR A 127 4.55 -14.29 4.24
N LEU A 128 5.01 -14.77 3.07
CA LEU A 128 6.28 -15.49 2.98
C LEU A 128 7.47 -14.61 3.36
N VAL A 129 7.50 -13.36 2.90
CA VAL A 129 8.57 -12.41 3.24
C VAL A 129 8.53 -12.06 4.73
N ILE A 130 7.35 -11.75 5.28
CA ILE A 130 7.19 -11.44 6.70
C ILE A 130 7.54 -12.63 7.57
N CYS A 131 7.04 -13.83 7.25
CA CYS A 131 7.35 -15.05 7.99
C CYS A 131 8.83 -15.42 7.87
N GLY A 132 9.44 -15.26 6.70
CA GLY A 132 10.86 -15.49 6.47
C GLY A 132 11.74 -14.56 7.29
N ALA A 133 11.47 -13.24 7.24
CA ALA A 133 12.14 -12.25 8.06
C ALA A 133 11.97 -12.57 9.55
N PHE A 134 10.73 -12.82 9.99
CA PHE A 134 10.42 -13.15 11.37
C PHE A 134 11.16 -14.40 11.87
N LEU A 135 11.19 -15.48 11.09
CA LEU A 135 11.96 -16.69 11.43
C LEU A 135 13.47 -16.42 11.48
N SER A 136 14.00 -15.55 10.60
CA SER A 136 15.42 -15.16 10.62
C SER A 136 15.80 -14.37 11.87
N GLY A 137 14.92 -13.50 12.36
CA GLY A 137 15.18 -12.67 13.54
C GLY A 137 14.83 -13.31 14.88
N PHE A 138 13.78 -14.12 14.92
CA PHE A 138 13.15 -14.64 16.15
C PHE A 138 13.00 -16.16 16.19
N GLY A 139 13.44 -16.90 15.17
CA GLY A 139 13.30 -18.35 15.12
C GLY A 139 14.02 -19.05 16.27
N ASP A 140 15.20 -18.55 16.65
CA ASP A 140 15.95 -18.98 17.82
C ASP A 140 15.12 -18.88 19.12
N TYR A 141 14.44 -17.75 19.31
CA TYR A 141 13.60 -17.48 20.47
C TYR A 141 12.38 -18.40 20.53
N ILE A 142 11.73 -18.63 19.38
CA ILE A 142 10.56 -19.52 19.29
C ILE A 142 10.96 -20.96 19.59
N VAL A 143 12.08 -21.43 19.04
CA VAL A 143 12.59 -22.78 19.32
C VAL A 143 12.97 -22.92 20.79
N ALA A 144 13.59 -21.92 21.39
CA ALA A 144 13.90 -21.91 22.82
C ALA A 144 12.64 -21.98 23.69
N LEU A 145 11.60 -21.21 23.34
CA LEU A 145 10.32 -21.19 24.04
C LEU A 145 9.57 -22.53 23.90
N LEU A 146 9.54 -23.12 22.71
CA LEU A 146 8.94 -24.44 22.49
C LEU A 146 9.68 -25.54 23.28
N LYS A 147 11.02 -25.46 23.36
CA LYS A 147 11.80 -26.37 24.19
C LYS A 147 11.52 -26.19 25.68
N SER A 148 11.31 -24.96 26.16
CA SER A 148 11.04 -24.70 27.59
C SER A 148 9.64 -25.12 28.03
N TYR A 149 8.66 -25.15 27.12
CA TYR A 149 7.29 -25.63 27.39
C TYR A 149 7.08 -27.11 27.06
N GLY A 150 8.03 -27.75 26.38
CA GLY A 150 7.98 -29.15 25.94
C GLY A 150 8.67 -30.17 26.87
N THR A 151 9.05 -29.74 28.07
CA THR A 151 9.56 -30.55 29.21
C THR A 151 8.72 -30.27 30.43
#